data_AF-A0AAE8U4X8-F1
#
_entry.id   AF-A0AAE8U4X8-F1
#
_cell.length_a   1.000
_cell.length_b   1.000
_cell.length_c   1.000
_cell.angle_alpha   90.00
_cell.angle_beta   90.00
_cell.angle_gamma   90.00
#
_symmetry.space_group_name_H-M   'P 1'
#
loop_
_entity.id
_entity.type
_entity.pdbx_description
1 polymer ?
#
loop_
_entity_poly.entity_id
_entity_poly.type
_entity_poly.pdbx_seq_one_letter_code
_entity_poly.pdbx_strand_id
1 'polypeptide(L)'
;LFREADVNMPLPTANEALAQLHDRFAGEYLSRFADSRVMQRARQILCRLLPQGEPRREAVAQALCLSERTLQRRLQEEGGSFQQLLDDTRRDL
;
A
#
# COMPACT_ATOMS: atom_id res chain seq x y z
N LEU A 1 19.57 -18.53 -12.64
CA LEU A 1 18.25 -19.03 -13.10
C LEU A 1 17.93 -20.25 -12.26
N PHE A 2 16.83 -20.21 -11.50
CA PHE A 2 16.37 -21.35 -10.69
C PHE A 2 15.97 -22.52 -11.61
N ARG A 3 16.23 -23.77 -11.19
CA ARG A 3 15.80 -24.95 -11.96
C ARG A 3 14.36 -25.30 -11.57
N GLU A 4 13.62 -25.89 -12.50
CA GLU A 4 12.21 -26.30 -12.26
C GLU A 4 12.08 -27.26 -11.07
N ALA A 5 13.09 -28.12 -10.86
CA ALA A 5 13.14 -29.02 -9.71
C ALA A 5 13.23 -28.28 -8.35
N ASP A 6 13.82 -27.08 -8.31
CA ASP A 6 13.97 -26.30 -7.08
C ASP A 6 12.62 -25.72 -6.62
N VAL A 7 11.71 -25.45 -7.57
CA VAL A 7 10.36 -24.90 -7.29
C VAL A 7 9.43 -25.96 -6.69
N ASN A 8 9.62 -27.22 -7.07
CA ASN A 8 8.78 -28.33 -6.65
C ASN A 8 9.28 -29.03 -5.38
N MET A 9 10.45 -28.63 -4.85
CA MET A 9 11.01 -29.24 -3.66
C MET A 9 10.21 -28.80 -2.42
N PRO A 10 9.78 -29.74 -1.55
CA PRO A 10 9.13 -29.38 -0.30
C PRO A 10 10.10 -28.59 0.58
N LEU A 11 9.58 -27.53 1.22
CA LEU A 11 10.40 -26.72 2.13
C LEU A 11 10.80 -27.56 3.36
N PRO A 12 12.09 -27.66 3.70
CA PRO A 12 12.54 -28.44 4.86
C PRO A 12 11.94 -27.98 6.19
N THR A 13 11.54 -26.71 6.27
CA THR A 13 10.91 -26.08 7.43
C THR A 13 9.40 -25.89 7.25
N ALA A 14 8.77 -26.57 6.29
CA ALA A 14 7.34 -26.47 6.05
C ALA A 14 6.54 -26.83 7.31
N ASN A 15 5.60 -25.98 7.67
CA ASN A 15 4.63 -26.24 8.73
C ASN A 15 3.26 -25.78 8.23
N GLU A 16 2.38 -26.74 7.98
CA GLU A 16 1.07 -26.51 7.40
C GLU A 16 0.18 -25.62 8.28
N ALA A 17 0.22 -25.82 9.60
CA ALA A 17 -0.55 -25.00 10.53
C ALA A 17 -0.07 -23.53 10.54
N LEU A 18 1.24 -23.31 10.44
CA LEU A 18 1.80 -21.96 10.30
C LEU A 18 1.48 -21.34 8.94
N ALA A 19 1.53 -22.12 7.85
CA ALA A 19 1.18 -21.65 6.52
C ALA A 19 -0.26 -21.15 6.46
N GLN A 20 -1.23 -21.94 6.96
CA GLN A 20 -2.64 -21.54 7.04
C GLN A 20 -2.84 -20.28 7.91
N LEU A 21 -2.11 -20.17 9.02
CA LEU A 21 -2.14 -19.00 9.87
C LEU A 21 -1.62 -17.75 9.15
N HIS A 22 -0.50 -17.88 8.44
CA HIS A 22 0.09 -16.80 7.66
C HIS A 22 -0.82 -16.37 6.51
N ASP A 23 -1.41 -17.31 5.77
CA ASP A 23 -2.33 -17.01 4.67
C ASP A 23 -3.55 -16.23 5.17
N ARG A 24 -4.12 -16.61 6.33
CA ARG A 24 -5.21 -15.86 6.95
C ARG A 24 -4.79 -14.44 7.31
N PHE A 25 -3.65 -14.27 8.00
CA PHE A 25 -3.19 -12.93 8.39
C PHE A 25 -2.84 -12.07 7.18
N ALA A 26 -2.19 -12.63 6.17
CA ALA A 26 -1.87 -11.94 4.92
C ALA A 26 -3.16 -11.54 4.20
N GLY A 27 -4.15 -12.43 4.13
CA GLY A 27 -5.47 -12.15 3.56
C GLY A 27 -6.19 -11.01 4.29
N GLU A 28 -6.31 -11.08 5.62
CA GLU A 28 -6.93 -10.02 6.42
C GLU A 28 -6.20 -8.68 6.28
N TYR A 29 -4.86 -8.70 6.24
CA TYR A 29 -4.05 -7.51 6.01
C TYR A 29 -4.31 -6.96 4.61
N LEU A 30 -4.30 -7.79 3.57
CA LEU A 30 -4.60 -7.37 2.20
C LEU A 30 -6.04 -6.85 2.04
N SER A 31 -7.03 -7.46 2.69
CA SER A 31 -8.42 -6.99 2.71
C SER A 31 -8.57 -5.64 3.39
N ARG A 32 -7.94 -5.43 4.56
CA ARG A 32 -7.86 -4.09 5.19
C ARG A 32 -7.18 -3.07 4.27
N PHE A 33 -6.22 -3.53 3.47
CA PHE A 33 -5.57 -2.69 2.46
C PHE A 33 -6.44 -2.40 1.23
N ALA A 34 -7.40 -3.27 0.92
CA ALA A 34 -8.35 -3.15 -0.19
C ALA A 34 -9.59 -2.33 0.20
N ASP A 35 -10.09 -2.48 1.43
CA ASP A 35 -11.28 -1.79 1.94
C ASP A 35 -11.03 -0.30 2.24
N SER A 36 -9.79 0.06 2.62
CA SER A 36 -9.41 1.46 2.72
C SER A 36 -9.01 2.01 1.34
N ARG A 37 -9.88 2.83 0.76
CA ARG A 37 -9.63 3.61 -0.46
C ARG A 37 -8.25 4.27 -0.41
N VAL A 38 -7.46 4.17 -1.49
CA VAL A 38 -6.10 4.72 -1.59
C VAL A 38 -6.09 6.20 -1.28
N MET A 39 -7.14 6.94 -1.68
CA MET A 39 -7.33 8.34 -1.36
C MET A 39 -7.37 8.61 0.16
N GLN A 40 -8.08 7.78 0.93
CA GLN A 40 -8.16 7.94 2.39
C GLN A 40 -6.80 7.70 3.05
N ARG A 41 -6.04 6.71 2.58
CA ARG A 41 -4.72 6.38 3.14
C ARG A 41 -3.69 7.44 2.79
N ALA A 42 -3.70 7.90 1.54
CA ALA A 42 -2.87 9.02 1.11
C ALA A 42 -3.18 10.28 1.92
N ARG A 43 -4.46 10.57 2.22
CA ARG A 43 -4.87 11.68 3.12
C ARG A 43 -4.26 11.55 4.50
N GLN A 44 -4.34 10.38 5.13
CA GLN A 44 -3.76 10.15 6.46
C GLN A 44 -2.25 10.37 6.49
N ILE A 45 -1.53 9.96 5.44
CA ILE A 45 -0.10 10.18 5.33
C ILE A 45 0.19 11.68 5.13
N LEU A 46 -0.57 12.35 4.26
CA LEU A 46 -0.44 13.80 4.05
C LEU A 46 -0.66 14.59 5.33
N CYS A 47 -1.67 14.27 6.14
CA CYS A 47 -1.89 14.91 7.45
C CYS A 47 -0.69 14.78 8.41
N ARG A 48 0.08 13.69 8.31
CA ARG A 48 1.27 13.46 9.15
C ARG A 48 2.52 14.17 8.63
N LEU A 49 2.63 14.29 7.31
CA LEU A 49 3.81 14.85 6.64
C LEU A 49 3.74 16.38 6.50
N LEU A 50 2.53 16.95 6.27
CA LEU A 50 2.32 18.40 6.10
C LEU A 50 2.93 19.25 7.23
N PRO A 51 2.77 18.90 8.53
CA PRO A 51 3.40 19.66 9.62
C PRO A 51 4.94 19.61 9.61
N GLN A 52 5.54 18.63 8.93
CA GLN A 52 6.99 18.44 8.86
C GLN A 52 7.62 19.07 7.60
N GLY A 53 6.79 19.60 6.70
CA GLY A 53 7.20 20.20 5.44
C GLY A 53 6.37 19.73 4.26
N GLU A 54 6.70 20.22 3.06
CA GLU A 54 5.96 19.94 1.83
C GLU A 54 6.06 18.44 1.44
N PRO A 55 4.96 17.66 1.51
CA PRO A 55 5.01 16.25 1.19
C PRO A 55 5.09 16.01 -0.32
N ARG A 56 6.14 15.32 -0.75
CA ARG A 56 6.28 14.90 -2.15
C ARG A 56 5.42 13.67 -2.44
N ARG A 57 4.90 13.59 -3.67
CA ARG A 57 4.15 12.43 -4.16
C ARG A 57 4.92 11.11 -4.00
N GLU A 58 6.22 11.14 -4.27
CA GLU A 58 7.12 10.00 -4.09
C GLU A 58 7.11 9.47 -2.66
N ALA A 59 7.20 10.35 -1.65
CA ALA A 59 7.19 9.95 -0.25
C ALA A 59 5.86 9.30 0.16
N VAL A 60 4.73 9.81 -0.33
CA VAL A 60 3.41 9.23 -0.09
C VAL A 60 3.27 7.88 -0.79
N ALA A 61 3.76 7.74 -2.02
CA ALA A 61 3.75 6.47 -2.75
C ALA A 61 4.60 5.40 -2.03
N GLN A 62 5.80 5.77 -1.59
CA GLN A 62 6.69 4.89 -0.84
C GLN A 62 6.08 4.44 0.49
N ALA A 63 5.45 5.36 1.23
CA ALA A 63 4.75 5.05 2.48
C ALA A 63 3.54 4.12 2.27
N LEU A 64 2.96 4.08 1.08
CA LEU A 64 1.90 3.15 0.69
C LEU A 64 2.42 1.86 0.04
N CYS A 65 3.73 1.69 -0.08
CA CYS A 65 4.36 0.59 -0.84
C CYS A 65 3.88 0.52 -2.29
N LEU A 66 3.69 1.67 -2.94
CA LEU A 66 3.26 1.80 -4.33
C LEU A 66 4.29 2.56 -5.15
N SER A 67 4.34 2.29 -6.46
CA SER A 67 4.97 3.22 -7.40
C SER A 67 4.13 4.49 -7.53
N GLU A 68 4.75 5.62 -7.90
CA GLU A 68 4.02 6.87 -8.18
C GLU A 68 2.94 6.68 -9.26
N ARG A 69 3.23 5.88 -10.29
CA ARG A 69 2.28 5.56 -11.36
C ARG A 69 1.07 4.79 -10.82
N THR A 70 1.29 3.82 -9.94
CA THR A 70 0.21 3.04 -9.31
C THR A 70 -0.62 3.92 -8.37
N LEU A 71 0.01 4.77 -7.57
CA LEU A 71 -0.68 5.74 -6.73
C LEU A 71 -1.56 6.66 -7.58
N GLN A 72 -1.00 7.25 -8.63
CA GLN A 72 -1.74 8.15 -9.51
C GLN A 72 -2.93 7.45 -10.18
N ARG A 73 -2.75 6.25 -10.74
CA ARG A 73 -3.83 5.47 -11.35
C ARG A 73 -4.96 5.20 -10.36
N ARG A 74 -4.64 4.75 -9.14
CA ARG A 74 -5.65 4.42 -8.12
C ARG A 74 -6.38 5.66 -7.61
N LEU A 75 -5.68 6.79 -7.42
CA LEU A 75 -6.34 8.06 -7.09
C LEU A 75 -7.33 8.49 -8.18
N GLN A 76 -6.96 8.34 -9.45
CA GLN A 76 -7.83 8.65 -10.59
C GLN A 76 -9.04 7.71 -10.67
N GLU A 77 -8.85 6.41 -10.42
CA GLU A 77 -9.95 5.43 -10.33
C GLU A 77 -10.94 5.76 -9.21
N GLU A 78 -10.45 6.37 -8.13
CA GLU A 78 -11.28 6.88 -7.03
C GLU A 78 -11.80 8.32 -7.28
N GLY A 79 -11.58 8.89 -8.47
CA GLY A 79 -12.13 10.17 -8.89
C GLY A 79 -11.34 11.40 -8.43
N GLY A 80 -10.08 11.24 -8.01
CA GLY A 80 -9.25 12.36 -7.54
C GLY A 80 -7.82 12.36 -8.08
N SER A 81 -7.04 13.30 -7.59
CA SER A 81 -5.62 13.45 -7.93
C SER A 81 -4.80 13.77 -6.69
N PHE A 82 -3.49 13.56 -6.77
CA PHE A 82 -2.59 13.88 -5.68
C PHE A 82 -2.66 15.37 -5.30
N GLN A 83 -2.72 16.26 -6.29
CA GLN A 83 -2.76 17.70 -6.06
C GLN A 83 -4.06 18.13 -5.35
N GLN A 84 -5.21 17.65 -5.81
CA GLN A 84 -6.49 17.91 -5.14
C GLN A 84 -6.47 17.40 -3.70
N LEU A 85 -5.97 16.18 -3.49
CA LEU A 85 -5.90 15.60 -2.15
C LEU A 85 -4.98 16.41 -1.22
N LEU A 86 -3.84 16.89 -1.73
CA LEU A 86 -2.91 17.75 -1.01
C LEU A 86 -3.56 19.08 -0.63
N ASP A 87 -4.24 19.71 -1.58
CA ASP A 87 -4.89 21.00 -1.37
C ASP A 87 -6.07 20.90 -0.41
N ASP A 88 -6.88 19.84 -0.50
CA ASP A 88 -7.96 19.56 0.46
C ASP A 88 -7.38 19.33 1.86
N THR A 89 -6.31 18.54 1.97
CA THR A 89 -5.69 18.25 3.28
C THR A 89 -5.09 19.51 3.91
N ARG A 90 -4.60 20.46 3.12
CA ARG A 90 -4.14 21.77 3.61
C ARG A 90 -5.27 22.66 4.12
N ARG A 91 -6.46 22.57 3.52
CA ARG A 91 -7.62 23.38 3.93
C ARG A 91 -8.23 22.88 5.24
N ASP A 92 -8.12 21.58 5.50
CA ASP A 92 -8.70 20.92 6.68
C ASP A 92 -7.81 21.01 7.94
N LEU A 93 -6.55 21.47 7.81
CA LEU A 93 -5.58 21.67 8.91
C LEU A 93 -5.48 23.15 9.29
#